data_AF-A0A5M9ZDE8-F1
#
_entry.id   AF-A0A5M9ZDE8-F1
#
_cell.length_a   1.000
_cell.length_b   1.000
_cell.length_c   1.000
_cell.angle_alpha   90.00
_cell.angle_beta   90.00
_cell.angle_gamma   90.00
#
_symmetry.space_group_name_H-M   'P 1'
#
loop_
_entity.id
_entity.type
_entity.pdbx_description
1 polymer ?
#
loop_
_entity_poly.entity_id
_entity_poly.type
_entity_poly.pdbx_seq_one_letter_code
_entity_poly.pdbx_strand_id
1 'polypeptide(L)'
;MATTTNNTAAKERIYPEVGAALLQARKECGMTQQQLADATGVSRITIQRIEQAHINPSFRSLEALAHGMGRKLTISFDPLDE
;
A
#
# COMPACT_ATOMS: atom_id res chain seq x y z
N MET A 1 -14.17 -18.04 38.36
CA MET A 1 -12.79 -17.93 37.86
C MET A 1 -12.90 -17.68 36.36
N ALA A 2 -12.89 -16.41 35.96
CA ALA A 2 -13.12 -16.01 34.58
C ALA A 2 -11.93 -16.44 33.71
N THR A 3 -12.22 -17.22 32.68
CA THR A 3 -11.29 -17.57 31.61
C THR A 3 -11.06 -16.32 30.77
N THR A 4 -9.98 -15.60 31.03
CA THR A 4 -9.48 -14.54 30.14
C THR A 4 -8.91 -15.19 28.90
N THR A 5 -9.77 -15.48 27.93
CA THR A 5 -9.33 -15.77 26.56
C THR A 5 -8.90 -14.45 25.94
N ASN A 6 -7.63 -14.10 26.11
CA ASN A 6 -6.96 -13.07 25.33
C ASN A 6 -6.82 -13.57 23.88
N ASN A 7 -7.92 -13.54 23.12
CA ASN A 7 -7.87 -13.67 21.68
C ASN A 7 -7.63 -12.30 21.07
N THR A 8 -6.37 -11.84 21.15
CA THR A 8 -5.86 -10.79 20.27
C THR A 8 -5.73 -11.41 18.89
N ALA A 9 -6.85 -11.59 18.18
CA ALA A 9 -6.80 -11.69 16.72
C ALA A 9 -6.15 -10.38 16.26
N ALA A 10 -4.85 -10.43 15.95
CA ALA A 10 -4.07 -9.27 15.58
C ALA A 10 -4.82 -8.56 14.45
N LYS A 11 -5.25 -7.30 14.69
CA LYS A 11 -5.96 -6.49 13.69
C LYS A 11 -5.31 -6.72 12.32
N GLU A 12 -6.13 -7.15 11.36
CA GLU A 12 -5.67 -7.44 10.01
C GLU A 12 -4.91 -6.21 9.48
N ARG A 13 -3.68 -6.43 9.03
CA ARG A 13 -2.81 -5.34 8.59
C ARG A 13 -3.20 -5.01 7.15
N ILE A 14 -3.56 -3.75 6.89
CA ILE A 14 -3.95 -3.26 5.55
C ILE A 14 -2.82 -3.22 4.50
N TYR A 15 -1.60 -3.61 4.87
CA TYR A 15 -0.42 -3.43 4.02
C TYR A 15 -0.42 -4.31 2.75
N PRO A 16 -0.90 -5.58 2.79
CA PRO A 16 -1.07 -6.39 1.59
C PRO A 16 -1.98 -5.73 0.54
N GLU A 17 -3.11 -5.16 0.97
CA GLU A 17 -4.08 -4.51 0.10
C GLU A 17 -3.49 -3.25 -0.53
N VAL A 18 -2.81 -2.42 0.27
CA VAL A 18 -2.12 -1.22 -0.23
C VAL A 18 -1.02 -1.59 -1.22
N GLY A 19 -0.22 -2.62 -0.91
CA GLY A 19 0.85 -3.09 -1.80
C GLY A 19 0.32 -3.64 -3.12
N ALA A 20 -0.74 -4.44 -3.07
CA ALA A 20 -1.42 -4.98 -4.24
C ALA A 20 -2.04 -3.87 -5.11
N ALA A 21 -2.71 -2.90 -4.50
CA ALA A 21 -3.27 -1.75 -5.20
C ALA A 21 -2.19 -0.93 -5.91
N LEU A 22 -1.05 -0.67 -5.26
CA LEU A 22 0.08 0.02 -5.88
C LEU A 22 0.67 -0.76 -7.06
N LEU A 23 0.90 -2.07 -6.88
CA LEU A 23 1.43 -2.94 -7.92
C LEU A 23 0.52 -2.96 -9.16
N GLN A 24 -0.78 -3.08 -8.94
CA GLN A 24 -1.78 -3.08 -9.99
C GLN A 24 -1.79 -1.74 -10.74
N ALA A 25 -1.86 -0.62 -10.02
CA ALA A 25 -1.85 0.72 -10.61
C ALA A 25 -0.58 0.97 -11.46
N ARG A 26 0.59 0.55 -10.97
CA ARG A 26 1.85 0.69 -11.72
C ARG A 26 1.83 -0.12 -13.02
N LYS A 27 1.37 -1.38 -12.95
CA LYS A 27 1.29 -2.27 -14.12
C LYS A 27 0.32 -1.73 -15.18
N GLU A 28 -0.82 -1.21 -14.78
CA GLU A 28 -1.78 -0.58 -15.68
C GLU A 28 -1.22 0.68 -16.36
N CYS A 29 -0.31 1.41 -15.71
CA CYS A 29 0.45 2.49 -16.35
C CYS A 29 1.58 2.00 -17.28
N GLY A 30 1.80 0.69 -17.40
CA GLY A 30 2.89 0.12 -18.21
C GLY A 30 4.29 0.43 -17.67
N MET A 31 4.41 0.87 -16.42
CA MET A 31 5.68 1.31 -15.84
C MET A 31 6.43 0.16 -15.16
N THR A 32 7.74 0.10 -15.34
CA THR A 32 8.64 -0.65 -14.46
C THR A 32 8.77 0.04 -13.10
N GLN A 33 9.24 -0.68 -12.07
CA GLN A 33 9.53 -0.07 -10.77
C GLN A 33 10.58 1.03 -10.87
N GLN A 34 11.54 0.90 -11.79
CA GLN A 34 12.57 1.92 -12.00
C GLN A 34 11.97 3.19 -12.62
N GLN A 35 11.15 3.06 -13.66
CA GLN A 35 10.47 4.21 -14.26
C GLN A 35 9.57 4.95 -13.27
N LEU A 36 8.88 4.22 -12.39
CA LEU A 36 8.09 4.84 -11.33
C LEU A 36 8.99 5.54 -10.30
N ALA A 37 10.15 4.96 -9.97
CA ALA A 37 11.13 5.60 -9.09
C ALA A 37 11.62 6.93 -9.68
N ASP A 38 11.98 6.92 -10.97
CA ASP A 38 12.46 8.09 -11.69
C ASP A 38 11.40 9.19 -11.76
N ALA A 39 10.12 8.83 -11.94
CA ALA A 39 9.01 9.78 -12.00
C ALA A 39 8.61 10.39 -10.65
N THR A 40 8.95 9.75 -9.53
CA THR A 40 8.40 10.09 -8.20
C THR A 40 9.46 10.52 -7.18
N GLY A 41 10.73 10.23 -7.45
CA GLY A 41 11.82 10.37 -6.48
C GLY A 41 11.77 9.36 -5.32
N VAL A 42 10.81 8.42 -5.33
CA VAL A 42 10.77 7.31 -4.38
C VAL A 42 11.72 6.23 -4.87
N SER A 43 12.59 5.71 -4.00
CA SER A 43 13.56 4.70 -4.45
C SER A 43 12.87 3.43 -4.99
N ARG A 44 13.47 2.81 -6.03
CA ARG A 44 13.00 1.53 -6.57
C ARG A 44 12.86 0.45 -5.49
N ILE A 45 13.79 0.39 -4.54
CA ILE A 45 13.77 -0.57 -3.43
C ILE A 45 12.57 -0.30 -2.50
N THR A 46 12.29 0.96 -2.21
CA THR A 46 11.11 1.36 -1.43
C THR A 46 9.84 0.91 -2.14
N ILE A 47 9.70 1.19 -3.44
CA ILE A 47 8.54 0.76 -4.24
C ILE A 47 8.38 -0.76 -4.17
N GLN A 48 9.44 -1.52 -4.42
CA GLN A 48 9.43 -2.98 -4.35
C GLN A 48 8.95 -3.48 -2.97
N ARG A 49 9.45 -2.89 -1.87
CA ARG A 49 9.06 -3.29 -0.52
C ARG A 49 7.61 -2.94 -0.20
N ILE A 50 7.07 -1.85 -0.74
CA ILE A 50 5.64 -1.51 -0.61
C ILE A 50 4.80 -2.53 -1.37
N GLU A 51 5.14 -2.83 -2.63
CA GLU A 51 4.40 -3.80 -3.47
C GLU A 51 4.39 -5.21 -2.87
N GLN A 52 5.40 -5.57 -2.09
CA GLN A 52 5.50 -6.84 -1.38
C GLN A 52 4.95 -6.80 0.06
N ALA A 53 4.33 -5.68 0.47
CA ALA A 53 3.83 -5.48 1.83
C ALA A 53 4.88 -5.65 2.95
N HIS A 54 6.16 -5.46 2.62
CA HIS A 54 7.28 -5.58 3.55
C HIS A 54 7.52 -4.32 4.39
N ILE A 55 6.85 -3.20 4.07
CA ILE A 55 6.90 -1.96 4.83
C ILE A 55 5.53 -1.28 4.85
N ASN A 56 5.30 -0.45 5.88
CA ASN A 56 4.20 0.48 5.92
C ASN A 56 4.59 1.76 5.14
N PRO A 57 4.00 2.04 3.96
CA PRO A 57 4.27 3.27 3.25
C PRO A 57 3.72 4.48 4.00
N SER A 58 4.44 5.60 3.96
CA SER A 58 3.88 6.88 4.41
C SER A 58 2.86 7.41 3.39
N PHE A 59 1.87 8.20 3.85
CA PHE A 59 0.97 8.92 2.95
C PHE A 59 1.71 9.77 1.93
N ARG A 60 2.78 10.46 2.36
CA ARG A 60 3.66 11.23 1.46
C ARG A 60 4.21 10.39 0.32
N SER A 61 4.63 9.15 0.60
CA SER A 61 5.10 8.22 -0.42
C SER A 61 3.98 7.80 -1.36
N LEU A 62 2.80 7.48 -0.82
CA LEU A 62 1.63 7.10 -1.62
C LEU A 62 1.16 8.24 -2.54
N GLU A 63 1.14 9.48 -2.04
CA GLU A 63 0.84 10.68 -2.82
C GLU A 63 1.85 10.88 -3.95
N ALA A 64 3.16 10.83 -3.65
CA ALA A 64 4.20 10.95 -4.66
C ALA A 64 4.06 9.89 -5.77
N LEU A 65 3.81 8.63 -5.37
CA LEU A 65 3.59 7.52 -6.31
C LEU A 65 2.34 7.73 -7.17
N ALA A 66 1.23 8.16 -6.58
CA ALA A 66 0.00 8.47 -7.30
C ALA A 66 0.24 9.59 -8.33
N HIS A 67 0.89 10.69 -7.92
CA HIS A 67 1.22 11.80 -8.81
C HIS A 67 2.14 11.38 -9.96
N GLY A 68 3.20 10.61 -9.69
CA GLY A 68 4.11 10.14 -10.75
C GLY A 68 3.48 9.13 -11.72
N MET A 69 2.38 8.48 -11.33
CA MET A 69 1.55 7.66 -12.22
C MET A 69 0.43 8.44 -12.92
N GLY A 70 0.25 9.72 -12.62
CA GLY A 70 -0.90 10.50 -13.11
C GLY A 70 -2.24 9.99 -12.57
N ARG A 71 -2.25 9.41 -11.36
CA ARG A 71 -3.42 8.80 -10.73
C ARG A 71 -3.89 9.57 -9.50
N LYS A 72 -5.15 9.36 -9.15
CA LYS A 72 -5.75 9.86 -7.90
C LYS A 72 -5.69 8.77 -6.82
N LEU A 73 -5.08 9.06 -5.68
CA LEU A 73 -5.21 8.21 -4.48
C LEU A 73 -6.60 8.42 -3.86
N THR A 74 -7.34 7.34 -3.63
CA THR A 74 -8.67 7.36 -3.00
C THR A 74 -8.66 6.37 -1.83
N ILE A 75 -9.24 6.78 -0.71
CA ILE A 75 -9.35 5.97 0.52
C ILE A 75 -10.82 5.99 0.94
N SER A 76 -11.40 4.81 1.14
CA SER A 76 -12.75 4.62 1.69
C SER A 76 -12.67 3.83 2.99
N PHE A 77 -13.67 4.00 3.83
CA PHE A 77 -13.91 3.18 5.01
C PHE A 77 -15.27 2.53 4.83
N ASP A 78 -15.26 1.21 4.67
CA ASP A 78 -16.46 0.42 4.51
C ASP A 78 -16.84 -0.23 5.85
N PRO A 79 -18.13 -0.55 6.09
CA PRO A 79 -18.54 -1.28 7.27
C PRO A 79 -17.78 -2.60 7.39
N LEU A 80 -17.39 -2.97 8.61
CA LEU A 80 -16.78 -4.27 8.94
C LEU A 80 -17.87 -5.35 9.01
N ASP A 81 -18.60 -5.54 7.91
CA ASP A 81 -19.78 -6.41 7.78
C ASP A 81 -20.95 -6.07 8.76
N GLU A 82 -22.20 -6.30 8.34
CA GLU A 82 -23.38 -6.36 9.25
C GLU A 82 -23.54 -7.77 9.81
#